data_AF-A0A0R2Q6B8-F1
#
_entry.id   AF-A0A0R2Q6B8-F1
#
_cell.length_a   1.000
_cell.length_b   1.000
_cell.length_c   1.000
_cell.angle_alpha   90.00
_cell.angle_beta   90.00
_cell.angle_gamma   90.00
#
_symmetry.space_group_name_H-M   'P 1'
#
loop_
_entity.id
_entity.type
_entity.pdbx_description
1 polymer ?
#
loop_
_entity_poly.entity_id
_entity_poly.type
_entity_poly.pdbx_seq_one_letter_code
_entity_poly.pdbx_strand_id
1 'polypeptide(L)' 'MSSQNPDHFVDITSTFDKKMQALHSHVSQTSHNENLENMVREWGEKNATANNLPAGTVAEVFKIVNTN' A
#
# COMPACT_ATOMS: atom_id res chain seq x y z
N MET A 1 1.05 -16.18 -12.67
CA MET A 1 0.63 -14.95 -11.96
C MET A 1 -0.50 -15.35 -11.04
N SER A 2 -0.38 -15.11 -9.73
CA SER A 2 -1.38 -15.48 -8.74
C SER A 2 -2.70 -14.79 -9.08
N SER A 3 -3.74 -15.53 -9.44
CA SER A 3 -5.09 -15.04 -9.71
C SER A 3 -5.83 -14.68 -8.41
N GLN A 4 -5.16 -13.96 -7.52
CA GLN A 4 -5.77 -13.42 -6.31
C GLN A 4 -6.50 -12.15 -6.75
N ASN A 5 -7.73 -12.27 -7.26
CA ASN A 5 -8.62 -11.13 -7.44
C ASN A 5 -8.83 -10.49 -6.07
N PRO A 6 -8.23 -9.33 -5.78
CA PRO A 6 -8.42 -8.69 -4.51
C PRO A 6 -9.85 -8.15 -4.45
N ASP A 7 -10.52 -8.39 -3.33
CA ASP A 7 -11.94 -8.05 -3.14
C ASP A 7 -12.15 -7.05 -2.00
N HIS A 8 -11.06 -6.59 -1.37
CA HIS A 8 -11.11 -5.63 -0.28
C HIS A 8 -9.99 -4.60 -0.39
N PHE A 9 -10.27 -3.37 0.04
CA PHE A 9 -9.28 -2.31 0.11
C PHE A 9 -9.50 -1.46 1.36
N VAL A 10 -8.40 -0.91 1.87
CA VAL A 10 -8.38 -0.04 3.04
C VAL A 10 -7.70 1.26 2.65
N ASP A 11 -8.37 2.39 2.87
CA ASP A 11 -7.78 3.71 2.77
C ASP A 11 -6.80 3.92 3.94
N ILE A 12 -5.52 4.10 3.62
CA ILE A 12 -4.44 4.32 4.58
C ILE A 12 -3.88 5.73 4.51
N THR A 13 -4.56 6.67 3.84
CA THR A 13 -4.05 8.03 3.61
C THR A 13 -3.66 8.73 4.91
N SER A 14 -4.49 8.61 5.94
CA SER A 14 -4.23 9.21 7.26
C SER A 14 -3.13 8.52 8.08
N THR A 15 -2.74 7.30 7.70
CA THR A 15 -1.76 6.47 8.43
C THR A 15 -0.50 6.15 7.60
N PHE A 16 -0.42 6.69 6.38
CA PHE A 16 0.68 6.43 5.46
C PHE A 16 2.04 6.80 6.06
N ASP A 17 2.12 7.93 6.75
CA ASP A 17 3.36 8.38 7.40
C ASP A 17 3.87 7.37 8.44
N LYS A 18 2.96 6.71 9.17
CA LYS A 18 3.33 5.67 10.14
C LYS A 18 3.86 4.43 9.44
N LYS A 19 3.26 4.05 8.30
CA LYS A 19 3.76 2.96 7.46
C LYS A 19 5.17 3.27 6.97
N MET A 20 5.44 4.50 6.54
CA MET A 20 6.77 4.90 6.09
C MET A 20 7.81 4.86 7.21
N GLN A 21 7.48 5.36 8.40
CA GLN A 21 8.36 5.24 9.58
C GLN A 21 8.67 3.78 9.92
N ALA A 22 7.67 2.91 9.86
CA ALA A 22 7.86 1.48 10.07
C ALA A 22 8.80 0.88 9.02
N LEU A 23 8.62 1.19 7.72
CA LEU A 23 9.50 0.73 6.64
C LEU A 23 10.94 1.23 6.80
N HIS A 24 11.13 2.49 7.17
CA HIS A 24 12.48 3.04 7.42
C HIS A 24 13.17 2.42 8.64
N SER A 25 12.41 1.88 9.60
CA SER A 25 12.98 1.16 10.74
C SER A 25 13.67 -0.15 10.32
N HIS A 26 13.34 -0.71 9.15
CA HIS A 26 13.98 -1.90 8.58
C HIS A 26 15.25 -1.56 7.79
N VAL A 27 16.20 -0.88 8.45
CA VAL A 27 17.40 -0.28 7.84
C VAL A 27 18.17 -1.24 6.92
N SER A 28 18.40 -2.50 7.32
CA SER A 28 19.11 -3.49 6.49
C SER A 28 18.43 -3.80 5.15
N GLN A 29 17.13 -3.54 5.02
CA GLN A 29 16.32 -3.81 3.83
C GLN A 29 15.99 -2.53 3.05
N THR A 30 15.90 -1.37 3.71
CA THR A 30 15.36 -0.15 3.09
C THR A 30 16.38 0.97 2.89
N SER A 31 17.53 0.93 3.59
CA SER A 31 18.54 2.01 3.54
C SER A 31 19.14 2.28 2.16
N HIS A 32 19.19 1.29 1.27
CA HIS A 32 19.73 1.44 -0.07
C HIS A 32 18.69 1.98 -1.08
N ASN A 33 17.43 2.11 -0.69
CA ASN A 33 16.36 2.58 -1.56
C ASN A 33 15.92 3.99 -1.14
N GLU A 34 16.63 4.99 -1.66
CA GLU A 34 16.33 6.41 -1.43
C GLU A 34 14.95 6.84 -1.98
N ASN A 35 14.38 6.07 -2.91
CA ASN A 35 13.10 6.36 -3.55
C ASN A 35 11.94 5.51 -2.99
N LEU A 36 12.13 4.86 -1.84
CA LEU A 36 11.16 3.93 -1.27
C LEU A 36 9.79 4.58 -1.02
N GLU A 37 9.77 5.79 -0.45
CA GLU A 37 8.50 6.47 -0.15
C GLU A 37 7.68 6.73 -1.42
N ASN A 38 8.31 7.30 -2.45
CA ASN A 38 7.62 7.60 -3.71
C ASN A 38 7.10 6.32 -4.36
N MET A 39 7.91 5.25 -4.40
CA MET A 39 7.46 3.95 -4.90
C MET A 39 6.23 3.43 -4.16
N VAL A 40 6.27 3.44 -2.82
CA VAL A 40 5.17 2.92 -1.99
C VAL A 40 3.92 3.79 -2.13
N ARG A 41 4.08 5.11 -2.25
CA ARG A 41 2.99 6.06 -2.46
C ARG A 41 2.34 5.87 -3.82
N GLU A 42 3.13 5.83 -4.89
CA GLU A 42 2.62 5.61 -6.25
C GLU A 42 1.86 4.29 -6.38
N TRP A 43 2.34 3.22 -5.75
CA TRP A 43 1.62 1.95 -5.74
C TRP A 43 0.29 2.04 -5.00
N GLY A 44 0.26 2.69 -3.83
CA GLY A 44 -0.97 2.86 -3.09
C GLY A 44 -1.97 3.81 -3.77
N GLU A 45 -1.51 4.84 -4.47
CA GLU A 45 -2.36 5.72 -5.28
C GLU A 45 -2.94 5.00 -6.50
N LYS A 46 -2.15 4.15 -7.17
CA LYS A 46 -2.63 3.28 -8.26
C LYS A 46 -3.72 2.33 -7.75
N ASN A 47 -3.51 1.74 -6.58
CA ASN A 47 -4.51 0.89 -5.93
C ASN A 47 -5.79 1.66 -5.59
N ALA A 48 -5.66 2.88 -5.05
CA ALA A 48 -6.81 3.72 -4.73
C ALA A 48 -7.61 4.10 -5.98
N THR A 49 -6.91 4.49 -7.05
CA THR A 49 -7.50 4.80 -8.35
C THR A 49 -8.23 3.59 -8.94
N ALA A 50 -7.62 2.40 -8.88
CA ALA A 50 -8.24 1.15 -9.35
C ALA A 50 -9.53 0.78 -8.58
N ASN A 51 -9.69 1.29 -7.36
CA ASN A 51 -10.86 1.08 -6.51
C ASN A 51 -11.79 2.30 -6.44
N ASN A 52 -11.66 3.25 -7.37
CA ASN A 52 -12.50 4.46 -7.49
C ASN A 52 -12.46 5.40 -6.27
N LEU A 53 -11.34 5.43 -5.54
CA LEU A 53 -11.14 6.40 -4.46
C LEU A 53 -10.72 7.78 -5.00
N PRO A 54 -10.93 8.87 -4.24
CA PRO A 54 -10.54 10.21 -4.65
C PRO A 54 -9.05 10.33 -4.98
N ALA A 55 -8.69 11.23 -5.89
CA ALA A 55 -7.29 11.50 -6.20
C ALA A 55 -6.52 11.97 -4.95
N GLY A 56 -5.27 11.51 -4.81
CA GLY A 56 -4.44 11.74 -3.62
C GLY A 56 -4.71 10.79 -2.45
N THR A 57 -5.65 9.85 -2.61
CA THR A 57 -5.87 8.76 -1.65
C THR A 57 -4.85 7.66 -1.86
N VAL A 58 -4.38 7.05 -0.78
CA VAL A 58 -3.49 5.89 -0.81
C VAL A 58 -4.22 4.69 -0.23
N ALA A 59 -4.30 3.59 -0.98
CA ALA A 59 -5.02 2.39 -0.54
C ALA A 59 -4.13 1.14 -0.55
N GLU A 60 -4.36 0.30 0.45
CA GLU A 60 -3.87 -1.09 0.47
C GLU A 60 -4.98 -2.03 0.06
N VAL A 61 -4.61 -3.06 -0.69
CA VAL A 61 -5.53 -3.97 -1.33
C VAL A 61 -5.28 -5.38 -0.81
N PHE A 62 -6.35 -6.03 -0.38
CA PHE A 62 -6.35 -7.33 0.29
C PHE A 62 -7.32 -8.28 -0.39
N LYS A 63 -7.16 -9.57 -0.06
CA LYS A 63 -8.13 -10.61 -0.40
C LYS A 63 -8.69 -11.20 0.88
N ILE A 64 -10.01 -11.24 1.00
CA ILE A 64 -10.71 -11.93 2.08
C ILE A 64 -10.69 -13.43 1.78
N VAL A 65 -10.20 -14.23 2.73
CA VAL A 65 -10.24 -15.69 2.66
C VAL A 65 -11.23 -16.17 3.71
N ASN A 66 -12.35 -16.74 3.27
CA ASN A 66 -13.34 -17.31 4.16
C ASN A 66 -12.86 -18.67 4.71
N THR A 67 -12.98 -18.87 6.01
CA THR A 67 -12.49 -20.08 6.72
C THR A 67 -13.61 -20.96 7.27
N ASN A 68 -14.86 -20.73 6.87
CA ASN A 68 -16.03 -21.53 7.26
C ASN A 68 -16.14 -22.83 6.48
#